data_AF-A0A5C8IUD2-F1
#
_entry.id   AF-A0A5C8IUD2-F1
#
_cell.length_a   1.000
_cell.length_b   1.000
_cell.length_c   1.000
_cell.angle_alpha   90.00
_cell.angle_beta   90.00
_cell.angle_gamma   90.00
#
_symmetry.space_group_name_H-M   'P 1'
#
loop_
_entity.id
_entity.type
_entity.pdbx_description
1 polymer ?
#
loop_
_entity_poly.entity_id
_entity_poly.type
_entity_poly.pdbx_seq_one_letter_code
_entity_poly.pdbx_strand_id
1 'polypeptide(L)'
;MQKNEQVLDKMREWCQNTMIDHLGIEITECGQDYICGKMPVDKRTHQPMGLLHGGASVALAETLASIGAALQVDLSKKACVGLEINANHL
;
A
#
# COMPACT_ATOMS: atom_id res chain seq x y z
N MET A 1 10.65 -0.50 -20.02
CA MET A 1 10.12 0.13 -18.79
C MET A 1 11.25 0.17 -17.78
N GLN A 2 11.79 1.34 -17.48
CA GLN A 2 12.82 1.44 -16.44
C GLN A 2 12.13 1.30 -15.08
N LYS A 3 12.47 0.22 -14.36
CA LYS A 3 12.28 0.13 -12.92
C LYS A 3 13.00 1.34 -12.32
N ASN A 4 12.26 2.34 -11.87
CA ASN A 4 12.87 3.51 -11.27
C ASN A 4 13.19 3.17 -9.81
N GLU A 5 14.24 2.38 -9.61
CA GLU A 5 14.64 1.77 -8.33
C GLU A 5 14.73 2.80 -7.20
N GLN A 6 15.19 4.01 -7.51
CA GLN A 6 15.22 5.17 -6.60
C GLN A 6 13.84 5.57 -6.07
N VAL A 7 12.79 5.48 -6.88
CA VAL A 7 11.41 5.79 -6.47
C VAL A 7 10.91 4.74 -5.47
N LEU A 8 11.20 3.46 -5.74
CA LEU A 8 10.83 2.37 -4.86
C LEU A 8 11.57 2.44 -3.52
N ASP A 9 12.85 2.83 -3.52
CA ASP A 9 13.62 3.04 -2.29
C ASP A 9 13.03 4.15 -1.42
N LYS A 10 12.66 5.28 -2.03
CA LYS A 10 11.99 6.36 -1.31
C LYS A 10 10.64 5.94 -0.74
N MET A 11 9.88 5.13 -1.46
CA MET A 11 8.62 4.57 -0.93
C MET A 11 8.87 3.63 0.25
N ARG A 12 9.92 2.80 0.21
CA ARG A 12 10.29 1.93 1.34
C ARG A 12 10.57 2.75 2.59
N GLU A 13 11.30 3.86 2.46
CA GLU A 13 11.55 4.78 3.59
C GLU A 13 10.26 5.34 4.17
N TRP A 14 9.30 5.75 3.33
CA TRP A 14 7.98 6.24 3.80
C TRP A 14 7.17 5.20 4.56
N CYS A 15 7.40 3.91 4.28
CA CYS A 15 6.67 2.81 4.90
C CYS A 15 7.24 2.41 6.27
N GLN A 16 8.50 2.75 6.58
CA GLN A 16 9.16 2.32 7.81
C GLN A 16 8.45 2.83 9.06
N ASN A 17 8.35 1.97 10.09
CA ASN A 17 7.69 2.29 11.36
C ASN A 17 6.22 2.69 11.23
N THR A 18 5.53 2.17 10.21
CA THR A 18 4.09 2.37 10.00
C THR A 18 3.34 1.03 10.03
N MET A 19 2.02 1.09 9.89
CA MET A 19 1.20 -0.12 9.69
C MET A 19 1.62 -0.92 8.45
N ILE A 20 2.15 -0.24 7.41
CA ILE A 20 2.61 -0.86 6.17
C ILE A 20 3.75 -1.84 6.47
N ASP A 21 4.76 -1.37 7.21
CA ASP A 21 5.90 -2.18 7.66
C ASP A 21 5.45 -3.29 8.64
N HIS A 22 4.56 -2.97 9.58
CA HIS A 22 4.02 -3.94 10.53
C HIS A 22 3.33 -5.13 9.84
N LEU A 23 2.54 -4.87 8.78
CA LEU A 23 1.86 -5.90 8.00
C LEU A 23 2.75 -6.58 6.96
N GLY A 24 3.99 -6.08 6.76
CA GLY A 24 4.90 -6.58 5.73
C GLY A 24 4.43 -6.27 4.31
N ILE A 25 3.71 -5.16 4.11
CA ILE A 25 3.32 -4.71 2.78
C ILE A 25 4.56 -4.19 2.05
N GLU A 26 4.78 -4.67 0.83
CA GLU A 26 5.90 -4.27 -0.03
C GLU A 26 5.37 -3.64 -1.33
N ILE A 27 5.84 -2.44 -1.67
CA ILE A 27 5.64 -1.86 -2.99
C ILE A 27 6.60 -2.53 -3.96
N THR A 28 6.04 -3.17 -4.98
CA THR A 28 6.78 -4.02 -5.93
C THR A 28 7.07 -3.32 -7.25
N GLU A 29 6.18 -2.42 -7.67
CA GLU A 29 6.28 -1.73 -8.95
C GLU A 29 5.50 -0.42 -8.94
N CYS A 30 5.99 0.57 -9.67
CA CYS A 30 5.30 1.82 -9.95
C CYS A 30 5.50 2.16 -11.42
N GLY A 31 4.40 2.27 -12.17
CA GLY A 31 4.38 2.71 -13.55
C GLY A 31 3.89 4.14 -13.69
N GLN A 32 3.56 4.52 -14.93
CA GLN A 32 2.99 5.83 -15.23
C GLN A 32 1.55 5.96 -14.74
N ASP A 33 0.80 4.86 -14.76
CA ASP A 33 -0.65 4.80 -14.53
C ASP A 33 -1.04 3.66 -13.57
N TYR A 34 -0.07 3.02 -12.92
CA TYR A 34 -0.33 1.95 -11.95
C TYR A 34 0.68 1.93 -10.81
N ILE A 35 0.27 1.30 -9.72
CA ILE A 35 1.13 0.90 -8.60
C ILE A 35 0.79 -0.54 -8.22
N CYS A 36 1.81 -1.33 -7.92
CA CYS A 36 1.65 -2.72 -7.50
C CYS A 36 2.35 -2.95 -6.17
N GLY A 37 1.72 -3.69 -5.28
CA GLY A 37 2.33 -4.19 -4.06
C GLY A 37 1.82 -5.57 -3.70
N LYS A 38 2.47 -6.16 -2.70
CA LYS A 38 2.10 -7.46 -2.13
C LYS A 38 2.08 -7.37 -0.61
N MET A 39 1.35 -8.28 0.01
CA MET A 39 1.27 -8.41 1.46
C MET A 39 1.29 -9.91 1.81
N PRO A 40 2.04 -10.33 2.84
CA PRO A 40 2.06 -11.72 3.28
C PRO A 40 0.72 -12.13 3.90
N VAL A 41 0.37 -13.41 3.72
CA VAL A 41 -0.77 -14.05 4.40
C VAL A 41 -0.19 -14.92 5.51
N ASP A 42 -0.07 -14.34 6.70
CA ASP A 42 0.51 -14.99 7.88
C ASP A 42 -0.14 -14.50 9.19
N LYS A 43 0.46 -14.82 10.35
CA LYS A 43 -0.05 -14.43 11.68
C LYS A 43 -0.37 -12.93 11.84
N ARG A 44 0.22 -12.05 11.03
CA ARG A 44 -0.02 -10.60 11.05
C ARG A 44 -1.30 -10.21 10.32
N THR A 45 -1.74 -11.02 9.35
CA THR A 45 -2.84 -10.71 8.43
C THR A 45 -3.95 -11.76 8.45
N HIS A 46 -3.82 -12.80 9.26
CA HIS A 46 -4.87 -13.80 9.47
C HIS A 46 -6.03 -13.27 10.33
N GLN A 47 -7.24 -13.67 9.96
CA GLN A 47 -8.39 -13.66 10.87
C GLN A 47 -8.42 -14.94 11.74
N PRO A 48 -9.19 -15.00 12.85
CA PRO A 48 -9.16 -16.09 13.82
C PRO A 48 -9.32 -17.53 13.29
N MET A 49 -9.96 -17.73 12.14
CA MET A 49 -10.12 -19.03 11.45
C MET A 49 -8.95 -19.37 10.51
N GLY A 50 -7.88 -18.57 10.49
CA GLY A 50 -6.67 -18.83 9.70
C GLY A 50 -6.74 -18.40 8.22
N LEU A 51 -7.78 -17.67 7.82
CA LEU A 51 -7.87 -17.07 6.48
C LEU A 51 -7.28 -15.66 6.46
N LEU A 52 -7.08 -15.07 5.28
CA LEU A 52 -6.73 -13.65 5.17
C LEU A 52 -7.87 -12.78 5.76
N HIS A 53 -7.51 -11.87 6.65
CA HIS A 53 -8.44 -10.91 7.25
C HIS A 53 -8.89 -9.89 6.20
N GLY A 54 -10.20 -9.66 6.09
CA GLY A 54 -10.74 -8.74 5.08
C GLY A 54 -10.18 -7.31 5.19
N GLY A 55 -10.08 -6.80 6.42
CA GLY A 55 -9.43 -5.52 6.71
C GLY A 55 -7.94 -5.46 6.35
N ALA A 56 -7.21 -6.59 6.27
CA ALA A 56 -5.83 -6.60 5.79
C ALA A 56 -5.80 -6.39 4.27
N SER A 57 -6.73 -6.98 3.52
CA SER A 57 -6.90 -6.69 2.09
C SER A 57 -7.22 -5.21 1.84
N VAL A 58 -8.10 -4.63 2.65
CA VAL A 58 -8.44 -3.19 2.58
C VAL A 58 -7.24 -2.33 2.94
N ALA A 59 -6.43 -2.70 3.94
CA ALA A 59 -5.21 -1.98 4.29
C ALA A 59 -4.19 -1.97 3.14
N LEU A 60 -4.03 -3.10 2.42
CA LEU A 60 -3.20 -3.14 1.21
C LEU A 60 -3.77 -2.23 0.11
N ALA A 61 -5.07 -2.29 -0.15
CA ALA A 61 -5.73 -1.46 -1.15
C ALA A 61 -5.59 0.04 -0.86
N GLU A 62 -5.91 0.46 0.37
CA GLU A 62 -5.81 1.86 0.82
C GLU A 62 -4.36 2.37 0.75
N THR A 63 -3.39 1.52 1.11
CA THR A 63 -1.96 1.87 1.02
C THR A 63 -1.56 2.16 -0.43
N LEU A 64 -1.90 1.27 -1.36
CA LEU A 64 -1.58 1.44 -2.78
C LEU A 64 -2.29 2.66 -3.37
N ALA A 65 -3.57 2.84 -3.07
CA ALA A 65 -4.35 3.98 -3.55
C ALA A 65 -3.81 5.31 -3.01
N SER A 66 -3.47 5.38 -1.72
CA SER A 66 -2.94 6.59 -1.08
C SER A 66 -1.58 6.99 -1.64
N ILE A 67 -0.67 6.03 -1.83
CA ILE A 67 0.62 6.29 -2.48
C ILE A 67 0.38 6.74 -3.93
N GLY A 68 -0.50 6.06 -4.67
CA GLY A 68 -0.88 6.45 -6.02
C GLY A 68 -1.37 7.90 -6.10
N ALA A 69 -2.24 8.33 -5.19
CA ALA A 69 -2.73 9.70 -5.10
C ALA A 69 -1.62 10.70 -4.75
N ALA A 70 -0.75 10.35 -3.80
CA ALA A 70 0.38 11.19 -3.40
C ALA A 70 1.36 11.48 -4.56
N LEU A 71 1.51 10.54 -5.50
CA LEU A 71 2.34 10.72 -6.69
C LEU A 71 1.73 11.67 -7.74
N GLN A 72 0.44 11.96 -7.66
CA GLN A 72 -0.26 12.85 -8.60
C GLN A 72 -0.26 14.32 -8.16
N VAL A 73 0.32 14.63 -7.01
CA VAL A 73 0.32 15.99 -6.44
C VAL A 73 1.71 16.43 -6.00
N ASP A 74 1.91 17.74 -5.93
CA ASP A 74 3.08 18.33 -5.28
C ASP A 74 2.89 18.28 -3.75
N LEU A 75 3.53 17.31 -3.10
CA LEU A 75 3.43 17.07 -1.66
C LEU A 75 4.00 18.20 -0.79
N SER A 76 4.74 19.16 -1.37
CA SER A 76 5.15 20.37 -0.63
C SER A 76 4.00 21.38 -0.48
N LYS A 77 2.92 21.22 -1.26
CA LYS A 77 1.77 22.14 -1.31
C LYS A 77 0.44 21.49 -0.96
N LYS A 78 0.32 20.18 -1.18
CA LYS A 78 -0.92 19.43 -1.01
C LYS A 78 -0.67 18.16 -0.22
N ALA A 79 -1.69 17.71 0.50
CA ALA A 79 -1.74 16.40 1.14
C ALA A 79 -2.91 15.61 0.55
N CYS A 80 -2.75 14.29 0.50
CA CYS A 80 -3.80 13.35 0.15
C CYS A 80 -4.17 12.55 1.39
N VAL A 81 -5.46 12.34 1.62
CA VAL A 81 -5.98 11.52 2.71
C VAL A 81 -7.10 10.63 2.19
N GLY A 82 -7.19 9.42 2.73
CA GLY A 82 -8.32 8.53 2.50
C GLY A 82 -9.61 9.17 3.00
N LEU A 83 -10.66 9.06 2.19
CA LEU A 83 -11.99 9.56 2.53
C LEU A 83 -13.01 8.43 2.66
N GLU A 84 -13.05 7.55 1.66
CA GLU A 84 -13.93 6.39 1.62
C GLU A 84 -13.21 5.26 0.89
N ILE A 85 -13.41 4.05 1.38
CA ILE A 85 -13.01 2.81 0.70
C ILE A 85 -14.07 1.76 0.96
N ASN A 86 -14.45 1.04 -0.09
CA ASN A 86 -15.34 -0.09 -0.01
C ASN A 86 -14.67 -1.33 -0.62
N ALA A 87 -15.02 -2.50 -0.09
CA ALA A 87 -14.53 -3.78 -0.56
C ALA A 87 -15.59 -4.85 -0.37
N ASN A 88 -15.62 -5.81 -1.30
CA ASN A 88 -16.45 -7.01 -1.19
C ASN A 88 -15.56 -8.23 -0.99
N HIS A 89 -15.89 -9.03 0.03
CA HIS A 89 -15.34 -10.37 0.21
C HIS A 89 -16.34 -11.35 -0.39
N LEU A 90 -16.05 -11.84 -1.59
CA LEU A 90 -16.88 -12.83 -2.30
C LEU A 90 -16.70 -14.24 -1.72
#